data_AF-A0A1G7XPS5-F1
#
_entry.id   AF-A0A1G7XPS5-F1
#
_cell.length_a   1.000
_cell.length_b   1.000
_cell.length_c   1.000
_cell.angle_alpha   90.00
_cell.angle_beta   90.00
_cell.angle_gamma   90.00
#
_symmetry.space_group_name_H-M   'P 1'
#
loop_
_entity.id
_entity.type
_entity.pdbx_description
1 polymer ?
#
loop_
_entity_poly.entity_id
_entity_poly.type
_entity_poly.pdbx_seq_one_letter_code
_entity_poly.pdbx_strand_id
1 'polypeptide(L)' 'MIVGEADVLRDEVEAYAAELRSAGVPVTAVRFQGIIHDFVMLDALRDTHAARTATRLASEFLHDALHP' A
#
# COMPACT_ATOMS: atom_id res chain seq x y z
N MET A 1 -1.42 -4.11 2.11
CA MET A 1 -0.36 -4.02 1.09
C MET A 1 -0.61 -2.80 0.21
N ILE A 2 0.40 -1.96 0.02
CA ILE A 2 0.32 -0.70 -0.73
C ILE A 2 1.42 -0.74 -1.80
N VAL A 3 1.09 -0.39 -3.04
CA VAL A 3 2.07 -0.35 -4.14
C VAL A 3 1.76 0.78 -5.12
N GLY A 4 2.80 1.32 -5.77
CA GLY A 4 2.66 2.29 -6.85
C GLY A 4 2.43 1.62 -8.21
N GLU A 5 1.77 2.31 -9.14
CA GLU A 5 1.59 1.84 -10.52
C GLU A 5 2.90 1.78 -11.30
N ALA A 6 3.79 2.76 -11.08
CA ALA A 6 5.10 2.87 -11.70
C ALA A 6 6.21 2.34 -10.77
N ASP A 7 5.95 1.21 -10.15
CA ASP A 7 6.89 0.48 -9.28
C ASP A 7 7.33 -0.80 -9.98
N VAL A 8 8.64 -1.05 -10.03
CA VAL A 8 9.19 -2.29 -10.62
C VAL A 8 8.81 -3.53 -9.82
N LEU A 9 8.42 -3.37 -8.56
CA LEU A 9 7.94 -4.44 -7.68
C LEU A 9 6.41 -4.64 -7.74
N ARG A 10 5.70 -3.89 -8.60
CA ARG A 10 4.24 -3.89 -8.63
C ARG A 10 3.67 -5.30 -8.81
N ASP A 11 4.18 -6.01 -9.79
CA ASP A 11 3.61 -7.30 -10.20
C ASP A 11 3.90 -8.36 -9.12
N GLU A 12 5.08 -8.34 -8.50
CA GLU A 12 5.45 -9.22 -7.39
C GLU A 12 4.62 -8.94 -6.13
N VAL A 13 4.36 -7.67 -5.82
CA VAL A 13 3.51 -7.28 -4.68
C VAL A 13 2.07 -7.73 -4.89
N GLU A 14 1.53 -7.55 -6.09
CA GLU A 14 0.17 -8.01 -6.45
C GLU A 14 0.07 -9.55 -6.41
N ALA A 15 1.09 -10.26 -6.92
CA ALA A 15 1.15 -11.72 -6.86
C ALA A 15 1.21 -12.22 -5.41
N TYR A 16 2.05 -11.63 -4.56
CA TYR A 16 2.15 -12.03 -3.15
C TYR A 16 0.85 -11.76 -2.38
N ALA A 17 0.15 -10.66 -2.68
CA ALA A 17 -1.18 -10.41 -2.12
C ALA A 17 -2.20 -11.49 -2.54
N ALA A 18 -2.13 -11.99 -3.77
CA ALA A 18 -2.98 -13.08 -4.24
C ALA A 18 -2.65 -14.41 -3.55
N GLU A 19 -1.37 -14.70 -3.33
CA GLU A 19 -0.91 -15.88 -2.58
C GLU A 19 -1.42 -15.85 -1.13
N LEU A 20 -1.25 -14.73 -0.42
CA LEU A 20 -1.75 -14.54 0.94
C LEU A 20 -3.27 -14.77 1.02
N ARG A 21 -4.03 -14.21 0.06
CA ARG A 21 -5.48 -14.41 -0.01
C ARG A 21 -5.84 -15.87 -0.24
N SER A 22 -5.11 -16.55 -1.12
CA SER A 22 -5.31 -17.98 -1.42
C SER A 22 -4.99 -18.87 -0.21
N ALA A 23 -4.06 -18.43 0.64
CA ALA A 23 -3.73 -19.07 1.91
C ALA A 23 -4.71 -18.74 3.05
N GLY A 24 -5.78 -17.98 2.79
CA GLY A 24 -6.78 -17.59 3.79
C GLY A 24 -6.36 -16.44 4.71
N VAL A 25 -5.25 -15.75 4.41
CA VAL A 25 -4.84 -14.57 5.18
C VAL A 25 -5.75 -13.38 4.80
N PRO A 26 -6.38 -12.69 5.78
CA PRO A 26 -7.16 -11.50 5.51
C PRO A 26 -6.26 -10.36 5.02
N VAL A 27 -6.19 -10.17 3.70
CA VAL A 27 -5.30 -9.19 3.07
C VAL A 27 -6.08 -8.14 2.27
N THR A 28 -5.78 -6.87 2.53
CA THR A 28 -6.18 -5.74 1.69
C THR A 28 -4.97 -5.29 0.87
N ALA A 29 -5.12 -5.22 -0.45
CA ALA A 29 -4.09 -4.74 -1.37
C ALA A 29 -4.64 -3.55 -2.18
N VAL A 30 -3.87 -2.47 -2.25
CA VAL A 30 -4.25 -1.23 -2.94
C VAL A 30 -3.10 -0.74 -3.80
N ARG A 31 -3.40 -0.50 -5.09
CA ARG A 31 -2.48 0.12 -6.04
C ARG A 31 -2.81 1.60 -6.22
N PHE A 32 -1.82 2.45 -6.00
CA PHE A 32 -1.91 3.89 -6.26
C PHE A 32 -1.41 4.21 -7.67
N GLN A 33 -2.25 4.86 -8.48
CA GLN A 33 -1.91 5.22 -9.86
C GLN A 33 -1.01 6.46 -9.91
N GLY A 34 -0.20 6.58 -10.97
CA GLY A 34 0.63 7.75 -11.26
C GLY A 34 1.73 8.03 -10.24
N ILE A 35 2.14 7.02 -9.47
CA ILE A 35 3.14 7.17 -8.41
C ILE A 35 4.20 6.08 -8.50
N ILE A 36 5.43 6.44 -8.12
CA ILE A 36 6.61 5.58 -8.16
C ILE A 36 6.82 4.84 -6.82
N HIS A 37 7.82 3.98 -6.80
CA HIS A 37 8.34 3.36 -5.57
C HIS A 37 8.71 4.40 -4.49
N ASP A 38 8.72 3.99 -3.23
CA ASP A 38 9.05 4.81 -2.04
C ASP A 38 8.19 6.08 -1.82
N PHE A 39 7.06 6.23 -2.49
CA PHE A 39 6.25 7.45 -2.42
C PHE A 39 5.71 7.82 -1.03
N VAL A 40 5.66 6.86 -0.10
CA VAL A 40 5.28 7.11 1.30
C VAL A 40 6.46 7.53 2.19
N MET A 41 7.69 7.35 1.71
CA MET A 41 8.93 7.61 2.45
C MET A 41 9.65 8.88 1.98
N LEU A 42 9.60 9.18 0.68
CA LEU A 42 10.29 10.32 0.09
C LEU A 42 9.62 11.65 0.50
N ASP A 43 10.36 12.51 1.19
CA ASP A 43 9.84 13.83 1.63
C ASP A 43 9.41 14.70 0.45
N ALA A 44 10.08 14.60 -0.70
CA ALA A 44 9.69 15.29 -1.94
C ALA A 44 8.28 14.89 -2.45
N LEU A 45 7.74 13.74 -2.03
CA LEU A 45 6.44 13.23 -2.43
C LEU A 45 5.38 13.30 -1.31
N ARG A 46 5.76 13.79 -0.13
CA ARG A 46 4.94 13.91 1.08
C ARG A 46 3.54 14.47 0.82
N ASP A 47 3.45 15.54 0.04
CA ASP A 47 2.21 16.29 -0.16
C ASP A 47 1.37 15.78 -1.34
N THR A 48 1.84 14.73 -2.03
CA THR A 48 1.05 14.10 -3.10
C THR A 48 -0.22 13.46 -2.54
N HIS A 49 -1.29 13.44 -3.35
CA HIS A 49 -2.53 12.76 -2.96
C HIS A 49 -2.33 11.27 -2.68
N ALA A 50 -1.43 10.61 -3.44
CA ALA A 50 -1.08 9.21 -3.23
C ALA A 50 -0.45 9.00 -1.86
N ALA A 51 0.62 9.75 -1.51
CA ALA A 51 1.32 9.59 -0.24
C ALA A 51 0.39 9.83 0.96
N ARG A 52 -0.33 10.95 0.97
CA ARG A 52 -1.28 11.28 2.06
C ARG A 52 -2.37 10.22 2.23
N THR A 53 -2.92 9.72 1.12
CA THR A 53 -3.99 8.71 1.18
C THR A 53 -3.46 7.36 1.62
N ALA A 54 -2.28 6.94 1.15
CA ALA A 54 -1.64 5.70 1.56
C ALA A 54 -1.28 5.72 3.06
N THR A 55 -0.70 6.82 3.56
CA THR A 55 -0.39 6.97 4.98
C THR A 55 -1.66 6.93 5.84
N ARG A 56 -2.73 7.62 5.43
CA ARG A 56 -4.01 7.58 6.15
C ARG A 56 -4.59 6.17 6.20
N LEU A 57 -4.65 5.49 5.06
CA LEU A 57 -5.15 4.11 4.96
C LEU A 57 -4.36 3.16 5.86
N ALA A 58 -3.03 3.24 5.85
CA ALA A 58 -2.18 2.43 6.72
C ALA A 58 -2.40 2.73 8.21
N SER A 59 -2.55 4.01 8.56
CA SER A 59 -2.78 4.45 9.94
C SER A 59 -4.13 3.96 10.47
N GLU A 60 -5.20 4.07 9.67
CA GLU A 60 -6.54 3.56 10.01
C GLU A 60 -6.52 2.04 10.19
N PHE A 61 -5.89 1.31 9.26
CA PHE A 61 -5.76 -0.14 9.36
C PHE A 61 -5.04 -0.56 10.65
N LEU A 62 -3.94 0.11 11.01
CA LEU A 62 -3.20 -0.18 12.24
C LEU A 62 -4.01 0.19 13.49
N HIS A 63 -4.71 1.31 13.48
CA HIS A 63 -5.58 1.71 14.58
C HIS A 63 -6.64 0.65 14.86
N ASP A 64 -7.39 0.22 13.84
CA ASP A 64 -8.45 -0.78 13.98
C ASP A 64 -7.91 -2.15 14.43
N ALA A 65 -6.71 -2.52 13.97
CA ALA A 65 -6.08 -3.78 14.36
C ALA A 65 -5.54 -3.79 15.80
N LEU A 66 -5.17 -2.62 16.33
CA LEU A 66 -4.52 -2.49 17.64
C LEU A 66 -5.47 -1.96 18.73
N HIS A 67 -6.62 -1.39 18.36
CA HIS A 67 -7.63 -0.83 19.25
C HIS A 67 -9.03 -1.35 18.91
N PRO A 68 -9.33 -2.63 19.20
CA PRO A 68 -10.64 -3.23 18.96
C PRO A 68 -11.74 -2.74 19.91
#